data_AF-A0A2H9PV37-F1
#
_entry.id   AF-A0A2H9PV37-F1
#
_cell.length_a   1.000
_cell.length_b   1.000
_cell.length_c   1.000
_cell.angle_alpha   90.00
_cell.angle_beta   90.00
_cell.angle_gamma   90.00
#
_symmetry.space_group_name_H-M   'P 1'
#
loop_
_entity.id
_entity.type
_entity.pdbx_description
1 polymer ?
#
loop_
_entity_poly.entity_id
_entity_poly.type
_entity_poly.pdbx_seq_one_letter_code
_entity_poly.pdbx_strand_id
1 'polypeptide(L)'
;MGGVALIRAAGKNFEDVAVLTSPSDYEGVLAELSAAQCRLSLETRKRLALTGFRHTAEYDTMISGAWAGNTAAAKESGSFPASLESRLVKVQDLRYGENPHQKATLYSSEAG
;
A
#
# COMPACT_ATOMS: atom_id res chain seq x y z
N MET A 1 -16.98 1.27 -3.71
CA MET A 1 -17.41 2.21 -2.65
C MET A 1 -17.47 1.57 -1.27
N GLY A 2 -18.37 0.60 -1.00
CA GLY A 2 -18.54 0.03 0.34
C GLY A 2 -17.28 -0.62 0.95
N GLY A 3 -16.54 -1.41 0.16
CA GLY A 3 -15.30 -2.06 0.63
C GLY A 3 -14.23 -1.07 1.12
N VAL A 4 -13.94 -0.03 0.34
CA VAL A 4 -12.99 1.04 0.72
C VAL A 4 -13.43 1.76 1.98
N ALA A 5 -14.72 2.06 2.12
CA ALA A 5 -15.26 2.70 3.31
C ALA A 5 -15.06 1.83 4.57
N LEU A 6 -15.38 0.53 4.48
CA LEU A 6 -15.19 -0.42 5.58
C LEU A 6 -13.71 -0.57 5.97
N ILE A 7 -12.81 -0.71 4.99
CA ILE A 7 -11.38 -0.83 5.24
C ILE A 7 -10.85 0.39 5.98
N ARG A 8 -11.21 1.61 5.53
CA ARG A 8 -10.78 2.86 6.17
C ARG A 8 -11.39 3.05 7.56
N ALA A 9 -12.65 2.67 7.76
CA ALA A 9 -13.30 2.72 9.06
C ALA A 9 -12.59 1.81 10.08
N ALA A 10 -12.34 0.55 9.69
CA ALA A 10 -11.63 -0.40 10.54
C ALA A 10 -10.17 0.02 10.80
N GLY A 11 -9.46 0.50 9.76
CA GLY A 11 -8.11 1.01 9.91
C GLY A 11 -8.01 2.24 10.83
N LYS A 12 -9.00 3.15 10.81
CA LYS A 12 -9.08 4.27 11.75
C LYS A 12 -9.34 3.79 13.18
N ASN A 13 -10.11 2.71 13.34
CA ASN A 13 -10.47 2.13 14.63
C ASN A 13 -9.56 0.97 15.06
N PHE A 14 -8.28 1.00 14.67
CA PHE A 14 -7.33 -0.09 14.90
C PHE A 14 -7.08 -0.42 16.38
N GLU A 15 -7.44 0.49 17.29
CA GLU A 15 -7.36 0.25 18.73
C GLU A 15 -8.28 -0.91 19.16
N ASP A 16 -9.42 -1.08 18.50
CA ASP A 16 -10.41 -2.11 18.84
C ASP A 16 -10.56 -3.21 17.79
N VAL A 17 -10.30 -2.92 16.51
CA VAL A 17 -10.53 -3.88 15.42
C VAL A 17 -9.28 -4.08 14.56
N ALA A 18 -9.17 -5.27 13.96
CA ALA A 18 -8.13 -5.58 12.98
C ALA A 18 -8.75 -5.66 11.57
N VAL A 19 -8.04 -5.12 10.58
CA VAL A 19 -8.45 -5.17 9.16
C VAL A 19 -7.39 -5.89 8.35
N LEU A 20 -7.77 -6.95 7.65
CA LEU A 20 -6.88 -7.69 6.77
C LEU A 20 -7.30 -7.46 5.32
N THR A 21 -6.36 -6.99 4.51
CA THR A 21 -6.57 -6.70 3.08
C THR A 21 -5.68 -7.54 2.16
N SER A 22 -4.73 -8.29 2.72
CA SER A 22 -3.85 -9.22 2.00
C SER A 22 -3.92 -10.63 2.59
N PRO A 23 -4.06 -11.68 1.77
CA PRO A 23 -3.93 -13.07 2.23
C PRO A 23 -2.59 -13.40 2.89
N SER A 24 -1.52 -12.68 2.54
CA SER A 24 -0.19 -12.88 3.12
C SER A 24 -0.13 -12.59 4.63
N ASP A 25 -1.09 -11.83 5.17
CA ASP A 25 -1.17 -11.53 6.60
C ASP A 25 -1.81 -12.66 7.43
N TYR A 26 -2.47 -13.63 6.79
CA TYR A 26 -3.30 -14.62 7.47
C TYR A 26 -2.50 -15.52 8.41
N GLU A 27 -1.37 -16.04 7.95
CA GLU A 27 -0.53 -16.95 8.74
C GLU A 27 -0.02 -16.28 10.02
N GLY A 28 0.53 -15.07 9.90
CA GLY A 28 1.04 -14.31 11.05
C GLY A 28 -0.05 -13.95 12.06
N VAL A 29 -1.24 -13.55 11.57
CA VAL A 29 -2.39 -13.24 12.43
C VAL A 29 -2.92 -14.48 13.15
N LEU A 30 -3.05 -15.61 12.44
CA LEU A 30 -3.51 -16.87 13.04
C LEU A 30 -2.52 -17.38 14.11
N ALA A 31 -1.22 -17.26 13.86
CA ALA A 31 -0.18 -17.61 14.82
C ALA A 31 -0.28 -16.76 16.10
N GLU A 32 -0.43 -15.43 15.96
CA GLU A 32 -0.57 -14.53 17.10
C GLU A 32 -1.85 -14.80 17.89
N LEU A 33 -2.99 -14.99 17.22
CA LEU A 33 -4.25 -15.33 17.87
C LEU A 33 -4.16 -16.64 18.67
N SER A 34 -3.48 -17.64 18.11
CA SER A 34 -3.29 -18.94 18.77
C SER A 34 -2.41 -18.82 20.02
N ALA A 35 -1.38 -17.97 19.98
CA ALA A 35 -0.46 -17.76 21.10
C ALA A 35 -1.01 -16.82 22.19
N ALA A 36 -1.86 -15.86 21.83
CA ALA A 36 -2.28 -14.75 22.69
C ALA A 36 -3.76 -14.81 23.10
N GLN A 37 -4.30 -16.01 23.35
CA GLN A 37 -5.69 -16.20 23.82
C GLN A 37 -6.72 -15.49 22.92
N CYS A 38 -6.58 -15.66 21.60
CA CYS A 38 -7.41 -15.03 20.58
C CYS A 38 -7.37 -13.48 20.62
N ARG A 39 -6.24 -12.89 21.00
CA ARG A 39 -6.02 -11.44 20.97
C ARG A 39 -4.89 -11.10 20.01
N LEU A 40 -5.00 -9.93 19.39
CA LEU A 40 -3.90 -9.29 18.68
C LEU A 40 -3.31 -8.19 19.56
N SER A 41 -2.02 -7.95 19.42
CA SER A 41 -1.35 -6.79 20.00
C SER A 41 -1.80 -5.50 19.30
N LEU A 42 -1.65 -4.37 20.01
CA LEU A 42 -1.90 -3.05 19.44
C LEU A 42 -0.96 -2.77 18.26
N GLU A 43 0.29 -3.25 18.35
CA GLU A 43 1.29 -3.12 17.29
C GLU A 43 0.85 -3.84 16.01
N THR A 44 0.41 -5.11 16.11
CA THR A 44 -0.13 -5.85 14.96
C THR A 44 -1.32 -5.14 14.35
N ARG A 45 -2.30 -4.69 15.15
CA ARG A 45 -3.47 -3.96 14.61
C ARG A 45 -3.07 -2.67 13.90
N LYS A 46 -2.11 -1.91 14.45
CA LYS A 46 -1.59 -0.70 13.82
C LYS A 46 -0.88 -0.99 12.50
N ARG A 47 -0.08 -2.06 12.43
CA ARG A 47 0.56 -2.52 11.18
C ARG A 47 -0.49 -2.89 10.12
N LEU A 48 -1.50 -3.67 10.51
CA LEU A 48 -2.60 -4.08 9.64
C LEU A 48 -3.42 -2.88 9.12
N ALA A 49 -3.67 -1.89 9.98
CA ALA A 49 -4.32 -0.65 9.59
C ALA A 49 -3.52 0.13 8.54
N LEU A 50 -2.19 0.24 8.70
CA LEU A 50 -1.32 0.85 7.70
C LEU A 50 -1.39 0.11 6.36
N THR A 51 -1.39 -1.22 6.37
CA THR A 51 -1.59 -2.04 5.17
C THR A 51 -2.94 -1.73 4.51
N GLY A 52 -4.02 -1.67 5.30
CA GLY A 52 -5.36 -1.31 4.80
C GLY A 52 -5.42 0.06 4.13
N PHE A 53 -4.82 1.09 4.75
CA PHE A 53 -4.76 2.42 4.13
C PHE A 53 -3.96 2.43 2.84
N ARG A 54 -2.82 1.72 2.79
CA ARG A 54 -2.01 1.58 1.57
C ARG A 54 -2.80 0.91 0.45
N HIS A 55 -3.57 -0.12 0.75
CA HIS A 55 -4.42 -0.80 -0.22
C HIS A 55 -5.47 0.14 -0.82
N THR A 56 -6.13 0.96 0.02
CA THR A 56 -7.11 1.94 -0.48
C THR A 56 -6.48 3.09 -1.27
N ALA A 57 -5.28 3.53 -0.87
CA ALA A 57 -4.55 4.56 -1.62
C ALA A 57 -4.14 4.07 -3.01
N GLU A 58 -3.65 2.84 -3.11
CA GLU A 58 -3.34 2.19 -4.39
C GLU A 58 -4.58 2.11 -5.29
N TYR A 59 -5.72 1.67 -4.74
CA TYR A 59 -6.98 1.60 -5.45
C TYR A 59 -7.41 2.98 -5.99
N ASP A 60 -7.34 4.04 -5.17
CA ASP A 60 -7.70 5.39 -5.58
C ASP A 60 -6.73 5.96 -6.64
N THR A 61 -5.42 5.68 -6.53
CA THR A 61 -4.43 6.06 -7.55
C THR A 61 -4.73 5.37 -8.90
N MET A 62 -5.08 4.09 -8.90
CA MET A 62 -5.44 3.37 -10.13
C MET A 62 -6.67 3.99 -10.81
N ILE A 63 -7.70 4.36 -10.05
CA ILE A 63 -8.88 5.05 -10.57
C ILE A 63 -8.50 6.41 -11.16
N SER A 64 -7.74 7.22 -10.38
CA SER A 64 -7.28 8.54 -10.81
C SER A 64 -6.50 8.45 -12.12
N GLY A 65 -5.54 7.52 -12.23
CA GLY A 65 -4.74 7.31 -13.44
C GLY A 65 -5.58 6.89 -14.64
N ALA A 66 -6.56 5.98 -14.45
CA ALA A 66 -7.47 5.57 -15.52
C ALA A 66 -8.36 6.72 -16.01
N TRP A 67 -8.75 7.64 -15.12
CA TRP A 67 -9.60 8.78 -15.46
C TRP A 67 -8.81 9.94 -16.06
N ALA A 68 -7.55 10.14 -15.63
CA ALA A 68 -6.69 11.21 -16.11
C ALA A 68 -6.67 11.28 -17.64
N GLY A 69 -6.43 10.15 -18.32
CA GLY A 69 -6.41 10.06 -19.79
C GLY A 69 -7.74 10.34 -20.51
N ASN A 70 -8.86 10.32 -19.79
CA ASN A 70 -10.20 10.58 -20.33
C ASN A 70 -10.72 12.00 -20.06
N THR A 71 -9.95 12.85 -19.37
CA THR A 71 -10.34 14.23 -19.09
C THR A 71 -10.03 15.17 -20.26
N ALA A 72 -10.81 16.24 -20.41
CA ALA A 72 -10.55 17.27 -21.43
C ALA A 72 -9.16 17.92 -21.25
N ALA A 73 -8.70 18.08 -20.00
CA ALA A 73 -7.37 18.62 -19.68
C ALA A 73 -6.22 17.70 -20.14
N ALA A 74 -6.41 16.38 -20.21
CA ALA A 74 -5.44 15.45 -20.77
C ALA A 74 -5.31 15.54 -22.30
N LYS A 75 -6.35 16.04 -22.99
CA LYS A 75 -6.32 16.26 -24.44
C LYS A 75 -5.61 17.55 -24.84
N GLU A 76 -5.51 18.50 -23.91
CA GLU A 76 -4.83 19.80 -24.12
C GLU A 76 -3.36 19.80 -23.65
N SER A 77 -2.94 18.79 -22.88
CA SER A 77 -1.58 18.69 -22.33
C SER A 77 -0.57 18.12 -23.33
N GLY A 78 -0.35 18.84 -24.44
CA GLY A 78 0.80 18.71 -25.35
C GLY A 78 1.48 17.33 -25.45
N SER A 79 2.82 17.30 -25.29
CA SER A 79 3.61 16.06 -25.31
C SER A 79 3.91 15.48 -23.93
N PHE A 80 3.50 16.17 -22.85
CA PHE A 80 3.79 15.79 -21.46
C PHE A 80 2.54 15.95 -20.60
N PRO A 81 2.27 15.01 -19.67
CA PRO A 81 1.08 15.08 -18.83
C PRO A 81 1.17 16.25 -17.84
N ALA A 82 0.02 16.79 -17.46
CA ALA A 82 -0.08 17.84 -16.43
C ALA A 82 0.35 17.36 -15.02
N SER A 83 0.27 16.06 -14.75
CA SER A 83 0.78 15.41 -13.54
C SER A 83 1.37 14.04 -13.88
N LEU A 84 2.51 13.69 -13.28
CA LEU A 84 3.17 12.39 -13.43
C LEU A 84 3.29 11.72 -12.06
N GLU A 85 2.64 10.58 -11.91
CA GLU A 85 2.71 9.75 -10.69
C GLU A 85 3.31 8.38 -11.05
N SER A 86 4.18 7.86 -10.19
CA SER A 86 4.80 6.53 -10.38
C SER A 86 4.91 5.83 -9.04
N ARG A 87 4.26 4.66 -8.94
CA ARG A 87 4.35 3.79 -7.78
C ARG A 87 5.35 2.67 -8.07
N LEU A 88 6.30 2.49 -7.17
CA LEU A 88 7.29 1.42 -7.24
C LEU A 88 7.32 0.65 -5.92
N VAL A 89 7.53 -0.66 -6.00
CA VAL A 89 7.66 -1.57 -4.85
C VAL A 89 9.12 -1.95 -4.70
N LYS A 90 9.61 -1.99 -3.45
CA LYS A 90 11.00 -2.36 -3.16
C LYS A 90 11.20 -3.82 -3.51
N VAL A 91 12.19 -4.11 -4.36
CA VAL A 91 12.55 -5.48 -4.77
C VAL A 91 13.66 -6.01 -3.89
N GLN A 92 14.77 -5.27 -3.77
CA GLN A 92 15.92 -5.68 -2.96
C GLN A 92 16.85 -4.51 -2.66
N ASP A 93 17.55 -4.58 -1.52
CA ASP A 93 18.67 -3.69 -1.23
C ASP A 93 19.89 -4.09 -2.08
N LEU A 94 20.65 -3.09 -2.56
CA LEU A 94 21.87 -3.28 -3.32
C LEU A 94 23.09 -3.16 -2.41
N ARG A 95 24.21 -3.76 -2.82
CA ARG A 95 25.45 -3.78 -2.03
C ARG A 95 25.99 -2.37 -1.75
N TYR A 96 25.88 -1.50 -2.75
CA TYR A 96 26.19 -0.08 -2.69
C TYR A 96 25.48 0.62 -3.86
N GLY A 97 25.45 1.95 -3.83
CA GLY A 97 24.95 2.77 -4.94
C GLY A 97 25.97 2.86 -6.07
N GLU A 98 26.22 4.06 -6.56
CA GLU A 98 27.27 4.26 -7.55
C GLU A 98 28.67 4.10 -6.92
N ASN A 99 28.80 4.49 -5.64
CA ASN A 99 30.05 4.41 -4.88
C ASN A 99 29.91 3.52 -3.63
N PRO A 100 30.99 2.86 -3.16
CA PRO A 100 30.94 1.91 -2.02
C PRO A 100 30.38 2.46 -0.70
N HIS A 101 30.45 3.77 -0.47
CA HIS A 101 29.95 4.41 0.75
C HIS A 101 28.46 4.80 0.67
N GLN A 102 27.82 4.67 -0.50
CA GLN A 102 26.43 5.03 -0.72
C GLN A 102 25.53 3.80 -0.59
N LYS A 103 24.38 3.95 0.09
CA LYS A 103 23.32 2.92 0.14
C LYS A 103 22.45 3.00 -1.10
N ALA A 104 21.96 1.87 -1.59
CA ALA A 104 21.02 1.83 -2.71
C ALA A 104 20.05 0.64 -2.60
N THR A 105 18.94 0.73 -3.33
CA THR A 105 17.92 -0.32 -3.42
C THR A 105 17.28 -0.27 -4.79
N LEU A 106 16.82 -1.43 -5.28
CA LEU A 106 16.03 -1.55 -6.50
C LEU A 106 14.54 -1.46 -6.16
N TYR A 107 13.81 -0.65 -6.92
CA TYR A 107 12.36 -0.62 -6.93
C TYR A 107 11.83 -0.98 -8.33
N SER A 108 10.67 -1.63 -8.42
CA SER A 108 10.01 -2.03 -9.68
C SER A 108 8.54 -1.60 -9.70
N SER A 109 7.97 -1.37 -10.88
CA SER A 109 6.54 -1.17 -11.07
C SER A 109 5.72 -2.46 -11.02
N GLU A 110 6.38 -3.62 -11.18
CA GLU A 110 5.77 -4.95 -11.08
C GLU A 110 6.13 -5.59 -9.74
N ALA A 111 5.13 -6.10 -9.02
CA ALA A 111 5.37 -7.01 -7.91
C ALA A 111 5.80 -8.35 -8.53
N GLY A 112 7.09 -8.67 -8.42
CA GLY A 112 7.65 -9.95 -8.86
C GLY A 112 7.07 -11.14 -8.10
#